data_AF-A0A6A6G6M8-F1
#
_entry.id   AF-A0A6A6G6M8-F1
#
_cell.length_a   1.000
_cell.length_b   1.000
_cell.length_c   1.000
_cell.angle_alpha   90.00
_cell.angle_beta   90.00
_cell.angle_gamma   90.00
#
_symmetry.space_group_name_H-M   'P 1'
#
loop_
_entity.id
_entity.type
_entity.pdbx_description
1 polymer ?
#
loop_
_entity_poly.entity_id
_entity_poly.type
_entity_poly.pdbx_seq_one_letter_code
_entity_poly.pdbx_strand_id
1 'polypeptide(L)'
;MSFKASTAPAEDFLDFVNSSPTPFHAVQSAKQRLDKAGYKQIKERDPWSSTLVPGGKYYVTRNASTIIAFAIGKKWKPGNPFAMVGAHTDSCVLRLKPVSKRQSEGFLQFGVETYGGGMWHSWFDRDLGIAGRLMAKTDKGVEQKLVNLNRPICRIPSLAVHFGGSVPFEFNKEAQLFPIAGLVEAELKRQGKTEEEAKKEADAKSSDFHPLKTPSQRHLPYLLEQVAAEAGIAPESVEDFELILYDVQKSTLGGLNNELIFSARLDNLMMTYCAIQGLINSTGPNGKSLDNETTIRLAAGFDHEEIGSTSAQGADSNVLPSVLRRLSCLPGSNDAQSDASYDRAGVNGDAADVSTAFEQSLSSSFLVSADMAHSVNPNYADKYEREHKPQMNKGTVLKINANVRYATNSPGIVLMQEIARRAKRASYDARSEGSGVPLQLFVVKNDSPCGSTIGPMLSSNMGVRTLDLGNAQLAMHSIRETGGTYDVEHAINLFESFYEHYGELEGSIFVD
;
A
#
# COMPACT_ATOMS: atom_id res chain seq x y z
N MET A 1 -37.90 15.34 -1.80
CA MET A 1 -36.86 14.46 -2.35
C MET A 1 -35.94 14.05 -1.21
N SER A 2 -35.74 12.75 -1.00
CA SER A 2 -34.79 12.27 0.02
C SER A 2 -33.37 12.62 -0.44
N PHE A 3 -32.60 13.31 0.39
CA PHE A 3 -31.18 13.53 0.15
C PHE A 3 -30.47 12.17 0.16
N LYS A 4 -29.79 11.81 -0.92
CA LYS A 4 -28.97 10.58 -0.98
C LYS A 4 -27.52 10.98 -0.69
N ALA A 5 -26.99 10.48 0.42
CA ALA A 5 -25.58 10.61 0.77
C ALA A 5 -24.70 10.14 -0.40
N SER A 6 -23.69 10.92 -0.75
CA SER A 6 -22.74 10.56 -1.80
C SER A 6 -21.88 9.37 -1.36
N THR A 7 -21.71 8.40 -2.25
CA THR A 7 -20.84 7.23 -2.09
C THR A 7 -19.65 7.25 -3.05
N ALA A 8 -19.53 8.29 -3.87
CA ALA A 8 -18.55 8.36 -4.95
C ALA A 8 -17.08 8.19 -4.51
N PRO A 9 -16.62 8.77 -3.38
CA PRO A 9 -15.25 8.53 -2.90
C PRO A 9 -14.99 7.05 -2.57
N ALA A 10 -15.96 6.36 -1.97
CA ALA A 10 -15.86 4.95 -1.68
C ALA A 10 -15.88 4.10 -2.96
N GLU A 11 -16.72 4.44 -3.93
CA GLU A 11 -16.76 3.74 -5.23
C GLU A 11 -15.43 3.87 -5.99
N ASP A 12 -14.80 5.05 -6.00
CA ASP A 12 -13.47 5.23 -6.61
C ASP A 12 -12.37 4.45 -5.86
N PHE A 13 -12.47 4.36 -4.52
CA PHE A 13 -11.61 3.46 -3.74
C PHE A 13 -11.83 1.99 -4.12
N LEU A 14 -13.08 1.55 -4.31
CA LEU A 14 -13.39 0.18 -4.71
C LEU A 14 -12.75 -0.17 -6.07
N ASP A 15 -12.74 0.78 -7.02
CA ASP A 15 -12.06 0.61 -8.30
C ASP A 15 -10.54 0.47 -8.12
N PHE A 16 -9.94 1.25 -7.22
CA PHE A 16 -8.52 1.14 -6.87
C PHE A 16 -8.17 -0.24 -6.29
N VAL A 17 -8.86 -0.69 -5.23
CA VAL A 17 -8.54 -1.95 -4.54
C VAL A 17 -8.83 -3.18 -5.40
N ASN A 18 -9.86 -3.13 -6.25
CA ASN A 18 -10.18 -4.19 -7.21
C ASN A 18 -9.15 -4.30 -8.35
N SER A 19 -8.51 -3.19 -8.71
CA SER A 19 -7.41 -3.15 -9.68
C SER A 19 -6.05 -3.50 -9.07
N SER A 20 -6.00 -3.67 -7.74
CA SER A 20 -4.78 -3.83 -6.94
C SER A 20 -4.76 -5.16 -6.18
N PRO A 21 -4.75 -6.32 -6.86
CA PRO A 21 -4.71 -7.61 -6.18
C PRO A 21 -3.39 -7.89 -5.45
N THR A 22 -2.31 -7.16 -5.76
CA THR A 22 -0.94 -7.34 -5.22
C THR A 22 -0.27 -5.97 -4.96
N PRO A 23 0.83 -5.91 -4.17
CA PRO A 23 1.60 -4.67 -3.99
C PRO A 23 2.07 -4.05 -5.31
N PHE A 24 2.48 -4.88 -6.28
CA PHE A 24 2.93 -4.41 -7.59
C PHE A 24 1.81 -3.72 -8.39
N HIS A 25 0.60 -4.26 -8.28
CA HIS A 25 -0.58 -3.69 -8.91
C HIS A 25 -1.07 -2.44 -8.16
N ALA A 26 -0.98 -2.41 -6.82
CA ALA A 26 -1.26 -1.22 -6.03
C ALA A 26 -0.37 -0.04 -6.44
N VAL A 27 0.94 -0.27 -6.58
CA VAL A 27 1.88 0.74 -7.11
C VAL A 27 1.52 1.13 -8.53
N GLN A 28 1.18 0.18 -9.41
CA GLN A 28 0.79 0.51 -10.78
C GLN A 28 -0.49 1.36 -10.85
N SER A 29 -1.49 1.06 -10.03
CA SER A 29 -2.72 1.87 -9.92
C SER A 29 -2.44 3.26 -9.34
N ALA A 30 -1.56 3.37 -8.34
CA ALA A 30 -1.13 4.67 -7.80
C ALA A 30 -0.39 5.51 -8.86
N LYS A 31 0.52 4.90 -9.63
CA LYS A 31 1.21 5.55 -10.75
C LYS A 31 0.23 6.12 -11.77
N GLN A 32 -0.74 5.33 -12.22
CA GLN A 32 -1.74 5.78 -13.20
C GLN A 32 -2.53 7.00 -12.72
N ARG A 33 -2.89 7.03 -11.42
CA ARG A 33 -3.55 8.18 -10.80
C ARG A 33 -2.65 9.41 -10.76
N LEU A 34 -1.40 9.24 -10.34
CA LEU A 34 -0.39 10.29 -10.29
C LEU A 34 -0.06 10.85 -11.69
N ASP A 35 0.12 10.00 -12.69
CA ASP A 35 0.36 10.37 -14.09
C ASP A 35 -0.81 11.22 -14.62
N LYS A 36 -2.05 10.78 -14.38
CA LYS A 36 -3.26 11.53 -14.76
C LYS A 36 -3.35 12.88 -14.05
N ALA A 37 -2.82 12.99 -12.84
CA ALA A 37 -2.70 14.23 -12.08
C ALA A 37 -1.48 15.09 -12.46
N GLY A 38 -0.69 14.69 -13.47
CA GLY A 38 0.45 15.43 -13.98
C GLY A 38 1.73 15.31 -13.14
N TYR A 39 1.83 14.28 -12.29
CA TYR A 39 3.09 13.93 -11.64
C TYR A 39 4.00 13.20 -12.65
N LYS A 40 5.30 13.39 -12.53
CA LYS A 40 6.30 12.75 -13.41
C LYS A 40 7.07 11.66 -12.67
N GLN A 41 7.15 10.47 -13.27
CA GLN A 41 8.04 9.44 -12.76
C GLN A 41 9.50 9.88 -12.91
N ILE A 42 10.27 9.78 -11.84
CA ILE A 42 11.73 9.89 -11.86
C ILE A 42 12.35 8.53 -11.58
N LYS A 43 13.59 8.34 -12.06
CA LYS A 43 14.36 7.12 -11.79
C LYS A 43 15.26 7.36 -10.59
N GLU A 44 15.29 6.39 -9.70
CA GLU A 44 16.12 6.46 -8.51
C GLU A 44 17.62 6.52 -8.83
N ARG A 45 18.05 5.87 -9.93
CA ARG A 45 19.45 5.80 -10.38
C ARG A 45 19.95 7.07 -11.06
N ASP A 46 19.07 7.97 -11.46
CA ASP A 46 19.45 9.17 -12.21
C ASP A 46 19.78 10.32 -11.25
N PRO A 47 20.67 11.26 -11.63
CA PRO A 47 20.81 12.53 -10.91
C PRO A 47 19.51 13.34 -11.00
N TRP A 48 19.12 13.97 -9.89
CA TRP A 48 17.82 14.67 -9.78
C TRP A 48 17.90 16.19 -9.93
N SER A 49 19.09 16.77 -9.75
CA SER A 49 19.28 18.23 -9.70
C SER A 49 18.83 18.97 -10.96
N SER A 50 18.88 18.34 -12.13
CA SER A 50 18.41 18.92 -13.39
C SER A 50 16.92 18.67 -13.68
N THR A 51 16.27 17.79 -12.92
CA THR A 51 14.90 17.34 -13.17
C THR A 51 13.90 17.91 -12.17
N LEU A 52 14.30 17.99 -10.91
CA LEU A 52 13.44 18.47 -9.82
C LEU A 52 13.51 19.99 -9.74
N VAL A 53 12.35 20.64 -9.83
CA VAL A 53 12.22 22.09 -9.72
C VAL A 53 11.13 22.46 -8.70
N PRO A 54 11.27 23.60 -8.01
CA PRO A 54 10.18 24.17 -7.21
C PRO A 54 8.88 24.31 -8.02
N GLY A 55 7.75 23.95 -7.42
CA GLY A 55 6.45 23.84 -8.08
C GLY A 55 6.24 22.52 -8.85
N GLY A 56 7.26 21.65 -8.94
CA GLY A 56 7.19 20.38 -9.64
C GLY A 56 6.53 19.26 -8.84
N LYS A 57 5.99 18.26 -9.55
CA LYS A 57 5.27 17.08 -9.02
C LYS A 57 5.90 15.80 -9.55
N TYR A 58 6.31 14.91 -8.66
CA TYR A 58 7.11 13.74 -9.04
C TYR A 58 6.78 12.50 -8.21
N TYR A 59 7.15 11.33 -8.72
CA TYR A 59 7.17 10.12 -7.92
C TYR A 59 8.31 9.19 -8.33
N VAL A 60 8.75 8.35 -7.40
CA VAL A 60 9.75 7.30 -7.59
C VAL A 60 9.20 5.99 -7.06
N THR A 61 9.61 4.87 -7.65
CA THR A 61 9.29 3.54 -7.16
C THR A 61 10.54 2.74 -6.87
N ARG A 62 10.47 1.85 -5.88
CA ARG A 62 11.50 0.86 -5.58
C ARG A 62 10.88 -0.52 -5.58
N ASN A 63 11.58 -1.49 -6.20
CA ASN A 63 11.09 -2.85 -6.45
C ASN A 63 9.73 -2.94 -7.21
N ALA A 64 9.19 -1.83 -7.70
CA ALA A 64 7.83 -1.70 -8.20
C ALA A 64 6.73 -2.08 -7.19
N SER A 65 7.05 -2.22 -5.89
CA SER A 65 6.10 -2.49 -4.81
C SER A 65 6.05 -1.39 -3.75
N THR A 66 7.03 -0.49 -3.74
CA THR A 66 7.00 0.75 -2.96
C THR A 66 6.95 1.97 -3.87
N ILE A 67 6.19 2.98 -3.47
CA ILE A 67 6.05 4.25 -4.17
C ILE A 67 6.21 5.42 -3.20
N ILE A 68 6.95 6.44 -3.61
CA ILE A 68 7.04 7.73 -2.92
C ILE A 68 6.70 8.81 -3.94
N ALA A 69 5.60 9.52 -3.70
CA ALA A 69 5.13 10.64 -4.50
C ALA A 69 5.26 11.94 -3.72
N PHE A 70 5.71 13.01 -4.37
CA PHE A 70 5.91 14.29 -3.71
C PHE A 70 5.68 15.47 -4.64
N ALA A 71 5.30 16.61 -4.04
CA ALA A 71 5.12 17.88 -4.71
C ALA A 71 5.96 18.95 -3.98
N ILE A 72 6.77 19.68 -4.74
CA ILE A 72 7.71 20.66 -4.21
C ILE A 72 7.04 22.03 -4.20
N GLY A 73 6.93 22.65 -3.02
CA GLY A 73 6.46 24.02 -2.91
C GLY A 73 7.32 25.00 -3.71
N LYS A 74 6.70 25.98 -4.36
CA LYS A 74 7.43 26.95 -5.20
C LYS A 74 8.34 27.88 -4.39
N LYS A 75 8.02 28.08 -3.10
CA LYS A 75 8.82 28.85 -2.14
C LYS A 75 9.62 27.94 -1.20
N TRP A 76 9.68 26.64 -1.46
CA TRP A 76 10.50 25.73 -0.67
C TRP A 76 11.99 26.08 -0.83
N LYS A 77 12.72 26.00 0.29
CA LYS A 77 14.18 26.22 0.37
C LYS A 77 14.81 25.08 1.18
N PRO A 78 16.09 24.74 0.95
CA PRO A 78 16.82 23.81 1.81
C PRO A 78 16.64 24.15 3.31
N GLY A 79 16.34 23.15 4.13
CA GLY A 79 16.02 23.30 5.55
C GLY A 79 14.51 23.44 5.85
N ASN A 80 13.67 23.74 4.85
CA ASN A 80 12.22 23.77 5.03
C ASN A 80 11.63 22.35 5.19
N PRO A 81 10.43 22.23 5.79
CA PRO A 81 9.92 20.94 6.22
C PRO A 81 9.26 20.11 5.12
N PHE A 82 9.08 18.83 5.45
CA PHE A 82 8.27 17.86 4.73
C PHE A 82 6.94 17.60 5.48
N ALA A 83 5.82 17.63 4.75
CA ALA A 83 4.52 17.16 5.19
C ALA A 83 4.30 15.75 4.63
N MET A 84 4.50 14.71 5.45
CA MET A 84 4.55 13.33 4.99
C MET A 84 3.36 12.50 5.47
N VAL A 85 2.75 11.72 4.59
CA VAL A 85 1.83 10.63 4.95
C VAL A 85 2.41 9.31 4.43
N GLY A 86 2.68 8.38 5.34
CA GLY A 86 3.15 7.02 5.01
C GLY A 86 2.05 5.99 5.25
N ALA A 87 1.92 5.02 4.36
CA ALA A 87 1.04 3.84 4.48
C ALA A 87 1.78 2.61 3.90
N HIS A 88 1.10 1.47 3.74
CA HIS A 88 1.69 0.31 3.05
C HIS A 88 0.81 -0.31 1.97
N THR A 89 1.46 -0.95 1.00
CA THR A 89 0.90 -1.51 -0.24
C THR A 89 0.64 -3.00 -0.16
N ASP A 90 1.17 -3.67 0.85
CA ASP A 90 0.98 -5.10 1.10
C ASP A 90 -0.12 -5.38 2.12
N SER A 91 -0.54 -6.65 2.11
CA SER A 91 -1.55 -7.22 2.98
C SER A 91 -1.21 -8.69 3.22
N CYS A 92 -1.74 -9.26 4.29
CA CYS A 92 -1.71 -10.70 4.52
C CYS A 92 -2.25 -11.52 3.32
N VAL A 93 -1.43 -12.41 2.75
CA VAL A 93 -1.77 -13.21 1.55
C VAL A 93 -1.14 -14.60 1.56
N LEU A 94 -1.58 -15.46 0.63
CA LEU A 94 -0.88 -16.70 0.29
C LEU A 94 -0.02 -16.48 -0.96
N ARG A 95 1.29 -16.71 -0.87
CA ARG A 95 2.23 -16.61 -2.00
C ARG A 95 2.55 -18.00 -2.56
N LEU A 96 2.73 -18.13 -3.86
CA LEU A 96 3.22 -19.37 -4.44
C LEU A 96 4.67 -19.58 -4.02
N LYS A 97 5.00 -20.80 -3.56
CA LYS A 97 6.38 -21.18 -3.23
C LYS A 97 7.27 -21.20 -4.50
N PRO A 98 8.59 -20.99 -4.38
CA PRO A 98 9.53 -21.12 -5.50
C PRO A 98 9.50 -22.49 -6.20
N VAL A 99 9.05 -23.54 -5.50
CA VAL A 99 8.64 -24.81 -6.11
C VAL A 99 7.21 -25.08 -5.66
N SER A 100 6.25 -24.81 -6.54
CA SER A 100 4.82 -24.87 -6.21
C SER A 100 4.10 -26.06 -6.83
N LYS A 101 4.72 -26.81 -7.75
CA LYS A 101 4.10 -28.00 -8.33
C LYS A 101 3.85 -29.05 -7.26
N ARG A 102 2.58 -29.39 -7.02
CA ARG A 102 2.16 -30.48 -6.12
C ARG A 102 1.07 -31.31 -6.77
N GLN A 103 1.02 -32.58 -6.40
CA GLN A 103 -0.01 -33.52 -6.80
C GLN A 103 -0.31 -34.46 -5.62
N SER A 104 -1.59 -34.73 -5.37
CA SER A 104 -2.04 -35.65 -4.33
C SER A 104 -3.43 -36.16 -4.68
N GLU A 105 -3.70 -37.45 -4.49
CA GLU A 105 -5.04 -38.05 -4.64
C GLU A 105 -5.77 -37.68 -5.95
N GLY A 106 -5.04 -37.60 -7.07
CA GLY A 106 -5.60 -37.21 -8.38
C GLY A 106 -5.84 -35.71 -8.60
N PHE A 107 -5.52 -34.87 -7.61
CA PHE A 107 -5.57 -33.42 -7.70
C PHE A 107 -4.21 -32.81 -8.02
N LEU A 108 -4.23 -31.75 -8.84
CA LEU A 108 -3.13 -30.81 -8.99
C LEU A 108 -3.30 -29.70 -7.95
N GLN A 109 -2.22 -29.33 -7.27
CA GLN A 109 -2.24 -28.33 -6.20
C GLN A 109 -1.13 -27.31 -6.38
N PHE A 110 -1.30 -26.14 -5.78
CA PHE A 110 -0.23 -25.16 -5.60
C PHE A 110 0.37 -25.28 -4.20
N GLY A 111 1.68 -25.45 -4.12
CA GLY A 111 2.44 -25.18 -2.90
C GLY A 111 2.43 -23.68 -2.62
N VAL A 112 1.92 -23.29 -1.45
CA VAL A 112 1.84 -21.89 -1.02
C VAL A 112 2.50 -21.68 0.33
N GLU A 113 2.91 -20.44 0.60
CA GLU A 113 3.41 -19.97 1.89
C GLU A 113 2.54 -18.83 2.41
N THR A 114 2.46 -18.71 3.74
CA THR A 114 1.74 -17.63 4.42
C THR A 114 2.60 -16.39 4.50
N TYR A 115 2.09 -15.27 4.03
CA TYR A 115 2.73 -13.96 4.12
C TYR A 115 1.94 -13.07 5.08
N GLY A 116 2.59 -12.57 6.13
CA GLY A 116 1.95 -11.77 7.18
C GLY A 116 1.18 -12.56 8.24
N GLY A 117 0.45 -11.84 9.09
CA GLY A 117 -0.35 -12.35 10.21
C GLY A 117 -1.80 -12.71 9.87
N GLY A 118 -2.05 -13.37 8.73
CA GLY A 118 -3.40 -13.58 8.17
C GLY A 118 -4.37 -14.41 9.02
N MET A 119 -5.66 -14.09 8.94
CA MET A 119 -6.75 -14.94 9.43
C MET A 119 -7.00 -16.09 8.44
N TRP A 120 -6.09 -17.07 8.42
CA TRP A 120 -5.99 -18.10 7.38
C TRP A 120 -7.24 -18.98 7.21
N HIS A 121 -8.09 -19.11 8.23
CA HIS A 121 -9.37 -19.82 8.09
C HIS A 121 -10.32 -19.13 7.11
N SER A 122 -10.25 -17.80 6.96
CA SER A 122 -11.10 -17.03 6.04
C SER A 122 -10.81 -17.32 4.57
N TRP A 123 -9.64 -17.89 4.26
CA TRP A 123 -9.18 -18.25 2.91
C TRP A 123 -9.76 -19.58 2.41
N PHE A 124 -10.29 -20.40 3.31
CA PHE A 124 -10.98 -21.63 2.93
C PHE A 124 -12.27 -21.31 2.19
N ASP A 125 -12.61 -22.17 1.24
CA ASP A 125 -13.85 -22.12 0.48
C ASP A 125 -14.08 -20.82 -0.31
N ARG A 126 -12.99 -20.11 -0.60
CA ARG A 126 -12.96 -18.93 -1.47
C ARG A 126 -12.58 -19.30 -2.89
N ASP A 127 -13.13 -18.53 -3.80
CA ASP A 127 -12.82 -18.57 -5.23
C ASP A 127 -11.55 -17.74 -5.44
N LEU A 128 -10.42 -18.39 -5.72
CA LEU A 128 -9.11 -17.73 -5.72
C LEU A 128 -8.57 -17.58 -7.14
N GLY A 129 -8.14 -16.36 -7.44
CA GLY A 129 -7.35 -15.98 -8.62
C GLY A 129 -5.86 -15.92 -8.27
N ILE A 130 -5.03 -15.63 -9.28
CA ILE A 130 -3.59 -15.41 -9.10
C ILE A 130 -3.17 -14.11 -9.77
N ALA A 131 -2.39 -13.30 -9.08
CA ALA A 131 -1.78 -12.10 -9.65
C ALA A 131 -0.36 -11.90 -9.12
N GLY A 132 0.42 -11.07 -9.82
CA GLY A 132 1.74 -10.67 -9.37
C GLY A 132 2.63 -10.20 -10.50
N ARG A 133 3.93 -10.54 -10.43
CA ARG A 133 4.91 -10.20 -11.46
C ARG A 133 5.65 -11.43 -11.98
N LEU A 134 6.01 -11.37 -13.26
CA LEU A 134 6.94 -12.29 -13.92
C LEU A 134 8.24 -11.54 -14.23
N MET A 135 9.37 -12.22 -14.13
CA MET A 135 10.63 -11.81 -14.74
C MET A 135 10.76 -12.57 -16.06
N ALA A 136 10.75 -11.83 -17.16
CA ALA A 136 10.70 -12.38 -18.51
C ALA A 136 11.93 -11.99 -19.32
N LYS A 137 12.53 -12.98 -20.00
CA LYS A 137 13.58 -12.74 -20.99
C LYS A 137 12.99 -12.09 -22.23
N THR A 138 13.59 -11.00 -22.66
CA THR A 138 13.27 -10.24 -23.86
C THR A 138 14.54 -10.02 -24.68
N ASP A 139 14.40 -9.47 -25.90
CA ASP A 139 15.55 -9.10 -26.73
C ASP A 139 16.49 -8.07 -26.07
N LYS A 140 16.00 -7.36 -25.04
CA LYS A 140 16.74 -6.30 -24.32
C LYS A 140 17.32 -6.76 -22.97
N GLY A 141 17.14 -8.01 -22.59
CA GLY A 141 17.57 -8.56 -21.30
C GLY A 141 16.40 -9.19 -20.54
N VAL A 142 16.30 -8.94 -19.23
CA VAL A 142 15.21 -9.45 -18.40
C VAL A 142 14.36 -8.28 -17.94
N GLU A 143 13.05 -8.35 -18.20
CA GLU A 143 12.08 -7.31 -17.86
C GLU A 143 10.98 -7.84 -16.94
N GLN A 144 10.42 -6.96 -16.11
CA GLN A 144 9.25 -7.27 -15.31
C GLN A 144 7.96 -7.16 -16.15
N LYS A 145 7.05 -8.13 -16.02
CA LYS A 145 5.67 -8.05 -16.53
C LYS A 145 4.68 -8.29 -15.39
N LEU A 146 3.63 -7.47 -15.31
CA LEU A 146 2.52 -7.73 -14.38
C LEU A 146 1.54 -8.71 -15.02
N VAL A 147 0.97 -9.59 -14.20
CA VAL A 147 -0.03 -10.57 -14.63
C VAL A 147 -1.16 -10.66 -13.61
N ASN A 148 -2.38 -10.84 -14.12
CA ASN A 148 -3.56 -11.01 -13.29
C ASN A 148 -4.54 -11.99 -13.93
N LEU A 149 -4.52 -13.24 -13.47
CA LEU A 149 -5.52 -14.24 -13.83
C LEU A 149 -6.79 -14.00 -13.01
N ASN A 150 -7.58 -13.01 -13.43
CA ASN A 150 -8.77 -12.54 -12.73
C ASN A 150 -10.01 -13.42 -12.95
N ARG A 151 -9.87 -14.70 -12.60
CA ARG A 151 -10.92 -15.71 -12.64
C ARG A 151 -10.63 -16.78 -11.57
N PRO A 152 -11.65 -17.49 -11.07
CA PRO A 152 -11.41 -18.56 -10.10
C PRO A 152 -10.62 -19.69 -10.77
N ILE A 153 -9.39 -19.90 -10.32
CA ILE A 153 -8.50 -20.94 -10.83
C ILE A 153 -8.10 -21.96 -9.76
N CYS A 154 -8.29 -21.63 -8.49
CA CYS A 154 -8.02 -22.55 -7.41
C CYS A 154 -8.89 -22.29 -6.19
N ARG A 155 -8.95 -23.25 -5.28
CA ARG A 155 -9.76 -23.20 -4.06
C ARG A 155 -9.10 -24.01 -2.95
N ILE A 156 -9.21 -23.55 -1.71
CA ILE A 156 -8.79 -24.34 -0.53
C ILE A 156 -10.05 -24.94 0.08
N PRO A 157 -10.37 -26.23 -0.16
CA PRO A 157 -11.59 -26.82 0.35
C PRO A 157 -11.50 -27.11 1.85
N SER A 158 -12.56 -26.81 2.61
CA SER A 158 -12.67 -27.31 3.98
C SER A 158 -12.88 -28.83 4.02
N LEU A 159 -12.40 -29.47 5.07
CA LEU A 159 -12.78 -30.85 5.36
C LEU A 159 -14.26 -30.89 5.77
N ALA A 160 -15.04 -31.79 5.17
CA ALA A 160 -16.46 -31.89 5.52
C ALA A 160 -16.64 -32.25 7.00
N VAL A 161 -17.65 -31.68 7.64
CA VAL A 161 -17.95 -31.90 9.07
C VAL A 161 -18.10 -33.39 9.43
N HIS A 162 -18.63 -34.19 8.50
CA HIS A 162 -18.81 -35.64 8.65
C HIS A 162 -17.50 -36.43 8.81
N PHE A 163 -16.38 -35.85 8.38
CA PHE A 163 -15.04 -36.47 8.46
C PHE A 163 -14.16 -35.81 9.54
N GLY A 164 -14.76 -35.09 10.48
CA GLY A 164 -14.02 -34.42 11.56
C GLY A 164 -13.58 -32.99 11.25
N GLY A 165 -14.12 -32.36 10.18
CA GLY A 165 -14.09 -30.91 10.07
C GLY A 165 -14.76 -30.30 11.30
N SER A 166 -14.00 -29.62 12.15
CA SER A 166 -14.41 -29.30 13.52
C SER A 166 -14.60 -27.80 13.77
N VAL A 167 -15.28 -27.50 14.87
CA VAL A 167 -15.35 -26.18 15.51
C VAL A 167 -14.75 -26.37 16.92
N PRO A 168 -13.65 -25.69 17.30
CA PRO A 168 -12.95 -24.64 16.56
C PRO A 168 -12.28 -25.16 15.28
N PHE A 169 -12.25 -24.31 14.25
CA PHE A 169 -11.67 -24.65 12.95
C PHE A 169 -10.14 -24.59 13.03
N GLU A 170 -9.53 -25.72 13.35
CA GLU A 170 -8.08 -25.90 13.45
C GLU A 170 -7.54 -26.64 12.24
N PHE A 171 -6.42 -26.17 11.71
CA PHE A 171 -5.74 -26.79 10.58
C PHE A 171 -4.25 -26.47 10.59
N ASN A 172 -3.47 -27.36 9.98
CA ASN A 172 -2.04 -27.19 9.76
C ASN A 172 -1.78 -26.34 8.51
N LYS A 173 -1.08 -25.21 8.68
CA LYS A 173 -0.80 -24.26 7.59
C LYS A 173 0.07 -24.85 6.46
N GLU A 174 0.87 -25.87 6.74
CA GLU A 174 1.72 -26.52 5.72
C GLU A 174 1.02 -27.70 5.05
N ALA A 175 0.15 -28.44 5.74
CA ALA A 175 -0.45 -29.65 5.18
C ALA A 175 -1.86 -29.42 4.59
N GLN A 176 -2.58 -28.42 5.07
CA GLN A 176 -4.03 -28.26 4.82
C GLN A 176 -4.42 -26.92 4.19
N LEU A 177 -3.45 -26.09 3.80
CA LEU A 177 -3.68 -24.78 3.18
C LEU A 177 -3.39 -24.76 1.66
N PHE A 178 -3.05 -25.91 1.07
CA PHE A 178 -2.76 -25.99 -0.36
C PHE A 178 -4.04 -25.97 -1.19
N PRO A 179 -4.22 -24.99 -2.08
CA PRO A 179 -5.39 -24.97 -2.94
C PRO A 179 -5.32 -26.07 -4.00
N ILE A 180 -6.48 -26.64 -4.32
CA ILE A 180 -6.66 -27.46 -5.52
C ILE A 180 -6.78 -26.53 -6.73
N ALA A 181 -6.04 -26.86 -7.80
CA ALA A 181 -5.97 -26.09 -9.04
C ALA A 181 -6.55 -26.84 -10.25
N GLY A 182 -6.75 -28.16 -10.13
CA GLY A 182 -7.31 -28.97 -11.19
C GLY A 182 -7.23 -30.47 -10.89
N LEU A 183 -7.66 -31.27 -11.85
CA LEU A 183 -7.58 -32.74 -11.82
C LEU A 183 -6.48 -33.22 -12.76
N VAL A 184 -5.73 -34.24 -12.34
CA VAL A 184 -4.65 -34.84 -13.13
C VAL A 184 -5.18 -35.38 -14.46
N GLU A 185 -6.33 -36.07 -14.44
CA GLU A 185 -6.96 -36.61 -15.65
C GLU A 185 -7.32 -35.53 -16.66
N ALA A 186 -7.82 -34.37 -16.19
CA ALA A 186 -8.17 -33.25 -17.06
C ALA A 186 -6.92 -32.65 -17.74
N GLU A 187 -5.81 -32.56 -17.01
CA GLU A 187 -4.54 -32.08 -17.56
C GLU A 187 -3.94 -33.04 -18.58
N LEU A 188 -4.02 -34.35 -18.35
CA LEU A 188 -3.57 -35.36 -19.31
C LEU A 188 -4.38 -35.31 -20.61
N LYS A 189 -5.71 -35.19 -20.49
CA LYS A 189 -6.59 -34.99 -21.65
C LYS A 189 -6.26 -33.72 -22.41
N ARG A 190 -5.96 -32.61 -21.71
CA ARG A 190 -5.54 -31.33 -22.34
C ARG A 190 -4.27 -31.51 -23.16
N GLN A 191 -3.31 -32.27 -22.65
CA GLN A 191 -2.04 -32.52 -23.33
C GLN A 191 -2.15 -33.55 -24.47
N GLY A 192 -3.29 -34.23 -24.61
CA GLY A 192 -3.46 -35.34 -25.55
C GLY A 192 -2.57 -36.54 -25.22
N LYS A 193 -2.18 -36.72 -23.95
CA LYS A 193 -1.20 -37.71 -23.49
C LYS A 193 -1.80 -38.68 -22.49
N THR A 194 -1.30 -39.91 -22.49
CA THR A 194 -1.53 -40.89 -21.43
C THR A 194 -0.57 -40.66 -20.24
N GLU A 195 -0.90 -41.17 -19.05
CA GLU A 195 -0.02 -41.06 -17.85
C GLU A 195 1.39 -41.61 -18.09
N GLU A 196 1.53 -42.65 -18.92
CA GLU A 196 2.81 -43.27 -19.26
C GLU A 196 3.67 -42.40 -20.20
N GLU A 197 3.05 -41.66 -21.12
CA GLU A 197 3.76 -40.75 -22.04
C GLU A 197 4.28 -39.51 -21.31
N ALA A 198 3.50 -38.95 -20.38
CA ALA A 198 3.92 -37.82 -19.56
C ALA A 198 5.12 -38.16 -18.65
N LYS A 199 5.21 -39.41 -18.16
CA LYS A 199 6.35 -39.89 -17.35
C LYS A 199 7.64 -40.03 -18.17
N LYS A 200 7.57 -40.47 -19.44
CA LYS A 200 8.75 -40.63 -20.31
C LYS A 200 9.38 -39.29 -20.72
N GLU A 201 8.59 -38.24 -20.88
CA GLU A 201 9.09 -36.90 -21.21
C GLU A 201 9.71 -36.17 -20.02
N ALA A 202 9.23 -36.42 -18.80
CA ALA A 202 9.83 -35.84 -17.59
C ALA A 202 11.29 -36.30 -17.37
N ASP A 203 11.67 -37.43 -17.97
CA ASP A 203 13.03 -38.00 -17.94
C ASP A 203 13.90 -37.58 -19.14
N ALA A 204 13.38 -36.77 -20.08
CA ALA A 204 14.18 -36.20 -21.16
C ALA A 204 15.15 -35.16 -20.61
N LYS A 205 16.40 -35.58 -20.36
CA LYS A 205 17.49 -34.69 -19.94
C LYS A 205 17.80 -33.70 -21.06
N SER A 206 17.45 -32.42 -20.84
CA SER A 206 18.11 -31.31 -21.52
C SER A 206 19.61 -31.37 -21.20
N SER A 207 20.46 -31.27 -22.23
CA SER A 207 21.92 -31.18 -22.08
C SER A 207 22.39 -29.81 -21.61
N ASP A 208 21.48 -28.83 -21.54
CA ASP A 208 21.81 -27.45 -21.24
C ASP A 208 21.89 -27.22 -19.73
N PHE A 209 22.94 -26.52 -19.30
CA PHE A 209 23.14 -26.19 -17.90
C PHE A 209 22.15 -25.11 -17.46
N HIS A 210 21.33 -25.44 -16.45
CA HIS A 210 20.48 -24.47 -15.77
C HIS A 210 20.91 -24.34 -14.29
N PRO A 211 21.09 -23.10 -13.77
CA PRO A 211 21.46 -22.89 -12.36
C PRO A 211 20.41 -23.41 -11.36
N LEU A 212 19.14 -23.48 -11.78
CA LEU A 212 18.01 -24.05 -11.04
C LEU A 212 17.21 -24.95 -11.98
N LYS A 213 16.34 -25.81 -11.42
CA LYS A 213 15.30 -26.47 -12.21
C LYS A 213 14.49 -25.41 -12.97
N THR A 214 14.17 -25.69 -14.24
CA THR A 214 13.42 -24.75 -15.07
C THR A 214 12.05 -24.45 -14.44
N PRO A 215 11.42 -23.30 -14.73
CA PRO A 215 10.09 -23.00 -14.22
C PRO A 215 9.08 -24.11 -14.49
N SER A 216 9.12 -24.75 -15.68
CA SER A 216 8.25 -25.88 -16.04
C SER A 216 8.45 -27.14 -15.20
N GLN A 217 9.63 -27.30 -14.58
CA GLN A 217 9.91 -28.36 -13.61
C GLN A 217 9.52 -27.99 -12.18
N ARG A 218 9.52 -26.69 -11.83
CA ARG A 218 9.19 -26.18 -10.49
C ARG A 218 7.69 -25.94 -10.27
N HIS A 219 6.95 -25.66 -11.34
CA HIS A 219 5.56 -25.22 -11.30
C HIS A 219 4.68 -26.06 -12.24
N LEU A 220 3.35 -25.95 -12.09
CA LEU A 220 2.43 -26.61 -13.02
C LEU A 220 2.59 -25.98 -14.42
N PRO A 221 2.88 -26.76 -15.48
CA PRO A 221 3.10 -26.20 -16.83
C PRO A 221 1.94 -25.35 -17.33
N TYR A 222 0.71 -25.79 -17.08
CA TYR A 222 -0.46 -25.02 -17.50
C TYR A 222 -0.60 -23.67 -16.79
N LEU A 223 -0.15 -23.54 -15.53
CA LEU A 223 -0.10 -22.23 -14.87
C LEU A 223 0.86 -21.30 -15.63
N LEU A 224 2.05 -21.79 -16.01
CA LEU A 224 3.04 -21.01 -16.75
C LEU A 224 2.50 -20.56 -18.10
N GLU A 225 1.83 -21.46 -18.83
CA GLU A 225 1.16 -21.12 -20.09
C GLU A 225 0.14 -20.00 -19.90
N GLN A 226 -0.68 -20.05 -18.86
CA GLN A 226 -1.70 -19.04 -18.58
C GLN A 226 -1.09 -17.67 -18.21
N VAL A 227 -0.10 -17.63 -17.31
CA VAL A 227 0.52 -16.36 -16.92
C VAL A 227 1.39 -15.78 -18.04
N ALA A 228 2.04 -16.61 -18.85
CA ALA A 228 2.80 -16.16 -20.01
C ALA A 228 1.87 -15.58 -21.08
N ALA A 229 0.73 -16.24 -21.35
CA ALA A 229 -0.29 -15.74 -22.26
C ALA A 229 -0.85 -14.39 -21.80
N GLU A 230 -1.16 -14.24 -20.50
CA GLU A 230 -1.61 -12.98 -19.91
C GLU A 230 -0.56 -11.87 -20.04
N ALA A 231 0.72 -12.20 -19.90
CA ALA A 231 1.83 -11.26 -20.11
C ALA A 231 2.17 -11.00 -21.59
N GLY A 232 1.57 -11.73 -22.54
CA GLY A 232 1.87 -11.64 -23.96
C GLY A 232 3.27 -12.15 -24.34
N ILE A 233 3.78 -13.17 -23.64
CA ILE A 233 5.10 -13.77 -23.85
C ILE A 233 5.02 -15.29 -24.02
N ALA A 234 6.11 -15.92 -24.48
CA ALA A 234 6.21 -17.38 -24.52
C ALA A 234 6.49 -17.94 -23.10
N PRO A 235 5.96 -19.13 -22.74
CA PRO A 235 6.22 -19.75 -21.44
C PRO A 235 7.70 -19.97 -21.14
N GLU A 236 8.50 -20.24 -22.16
CA GLU A 236 9.96 -20.45 -22.08
C GLU A 236 10.71 -19.14 -21.80
N SER A 237 10.08 -17.99 -22.03
CA SER A 237 10.64 -16.68 -21.71
C SER A 237 10.49 -16.34 -20.22
N VAL A 238 9.69 -17.08 -19.46
CA VAL A 238 9.55 -16.86 -18.01
C VAL A 238 10.82 -17.37 -17.32
N GLU A 239 11.53 -16.49 -16.62
CA GLU A 239 12.72 -16.86 -15.83
C GLU A 239 12.32 -17.21 -14.39
N ASP A 240 11.51 -16.36 -13.76
CA ASP A 240 10.92 -16.60 -12.44
C ASP A 240 9.70 -15.70 -12.20
N PHE A 241 9.02 -15.87 -11.06
CA PHE A 241 7.87 -15.04 -10.71
C PHE A 241 7.68 -14.84 -9.21
N GLU A 242 6.90 -13.81 -8.89
CA GLU A 242 6.28 -13.62 -7.58
C GLU A 242 4.78 -13.50 -7.77
N LEU A 243 4.07 -14.58 -7.43
CA LEU A 243 2.63 -14.71 -7.61
C LEU A 243 1.95 -14.96 -6.27
N ILE A 244 0.80 -14.34 -6.07
CA ILE A 244 -0.01 -14.46 -4.86
C ILE A 244 -1.43 -14.88 -5.22
N LEU A 245 -2.08 -15.59 -4.30
CA LEU A 245 -3.50 -15.89 -4.39
C LEU A 245 -4.31 -14.70 -3.86
N TYR A 246 -5.49 -14.48 -4.43
CA TYR A 246 -6.43 -13.47 -3.92
C TYR A 246 -7.89 -13.86 -4.22
N ASP A 247 -8.84 -13.36 -3.43
CA ASP A 247 -10.28 -13.54 -3.66
C ASP A 247 -10.73 -12.80 -4.93
N VAL A 248 -11.32 -13.52 -5.89
CA VAL A 248 -11.85 -12.88 -7.12
C VAL A 248 -13.17 -12.17 -6.89
N GLN A 249 -13.82 -12.39 -5.74
CA GLN A 249 -15.02 -11.66 -5.37
C GLN A 249 -14.70 -10.17 -5.20
N LYS A 250 -15.16 -9.36 -6.15
CA LYS A 250 -14.93 -7.90 -6.14
C LYS A 250 -15.34 -7.26 -4.82
N SER A 251 -14.54 -6.31 -4.37
CA SER A 251 -14.88 -5.40 -3.29
C SER A 251 -16.11 -4.57 -3.68
N THR A 252 -17.01 -4.35 -2.73
CA THR A 252 -18.31 -3.71 -2.98
C THR A 252 -18.80 -2.92 -1.77
N LEU A 253 -19.77 -2.04 -1.99
CA LEU A 253 -20.54 -1.44 -0.90
C LEU A 253 -21.54 -2.46 -0.35
N GLY A 254 -21.83 -2.38 0.93
CA GLY A 254 -22.75 -3.26 1.63
C GLY A 254 -23.48 -2.56 2.77
N GLY A 255 -24.28 -3.33 3.50
CA GLY A 255 -25.24 -2.78 4.46
C GLY A 255 -26.55 -2.37 3.77
N LEU A 256 -27.60 -2.14 4.55
CA LEU A 256 -28.93 -1.83 4.03
C LEU A 256 -28.97 -0.46 3.32
N ASN A 257 -28.00 0.41 3.62
CA ASN A 257 -27.90 1.77 3.10
C ASN A 257 -26.59 2.02 2.32
N ASN A 258 -25.86 0.97 1.93
CA ASN A 258 -24.51 1.08 1.34
C ASN A 258 -23.51 1.82 2.25
N GLU A 259 -23.69 1.73 3.57
CA GLU A 259 -22.89 2.41 4.58
C GLU A 259 -21.61 1.65 4.96
N LEU A 260 -21.44 0.41 4.48
CA LEU A 260 -20.27 -0.42 4.70
C LEU A 260 -19.52 -0.68 3.40
N ILE A 261 -18.23 -1.00 3.53
CA ILE A 261 -17.37 -1.53 2.47
C ILE A 261 -17.03 -2.98 2.82
N PHE A 262 -17.29 -3.92 1.91
CA PHE A 262 -16.82 -5.31 2.00
C PHE A 262 -15.71 -5.52 0.97
N SER A 263 -14.48 -5.72 1.44
CA SER A 263 -13.31 -5.66 0.57
C SER A 263 -12.18 -6.53 1.07
N ALA A 264 -11.40 -7.07 0.14
CA ALA A 264 -10.09 -7.63 0.45
C ALA A 264 -9.07 -6.49 0.54
N ARG A 265 -8.10 -6.56 1.45
CA ARG A 265 -6.95 -5.63 1.51
C ARG A 265 -7.34 -4.19 1.84
N LEU A 266 -8.40 -3.97 2.62
CA LEU A 266 -8.64 -2.67 3.24
C LEU A 266 -7.40 -2.25 4.01
N ASP A 267 -6.88 -3.19 4.79
CA ASP A 267 -5.55 -3.16 5.39
C ASP A 267 -4.47 -3.48 4.33
N ASN A 268 -3.71 -2.50 3.82
CA ASN A 268 -3.83 -1.06 4.07
C ASN A 268 -3.98 -0.25 2.78
N LEU A 269 -4.56 -0.86 1.75
CA LEU A 269 -4.82 -0.17 0.49
C LEU A 269 -5.80 0.98 0.65
N MET A 270 -6.65 0.98 1.70
CA MET A 270 -7.50 2.13 2.01
C MET A 270 -6.67 3.36 2.36
N MET A 271 -5.72 3.27 3.29
CA MET A 271 -4.93 4.45 3.68
C MET A 271 -3.91 4.83 2.60
N THR A 272 -3.34 3.85 1.89
CA THR A 272 -2.49 4.13 0.71
C THR A 272 -3.26 4.91 -0.36
N TYR A 273 -4.49 4.50 -0.68
CA TYR A 273 -5.35 5.23 -1.61
C TYR A 273 -5.65 6.65 -1.10
N CYS A 274 -6.08 6.78 0.15
CA CYS A 274 -6.43 8.09 0.72
C CYS A 274 -5.24 9.04 0.75
N ALA A 275 -4.04 8.56 1.11
CA ALA A 275 -2.82 9.36 1.16
C ALA A 275 -2.42 9.91 -0.22
N ILE A 276 -2.51 9.07 -1.26
CA ILE A 276 -2.23 9.46 -2.65
C ILE A 276 -3.31 10.40 -3.18
N GLN A 277 -4.57 10.11 -2.93
CA GLN A 277 -5.68 10.94 -3.42
C GLN A 277 -5.71 12.31 -2.72
N GLY A 278 -5.45 12.37 -1.42
CA GLY A 278 -5.28 13.62 -0.68
C GLY A 278 -4.11 14.45 -1.21
N LEU A 279 -2.98 13.82 -1.55
CA LEU A 279 -1.84 14.50 -2.16
C LEU A 279 -2.23 15.09 -3.53
N ILE A 280 -2.87 14.30 -4.39
CA ILE A 280 -3.36 14.73 -5.70
C ILE A 280 -4.31 15.92 -5.56
N ASN A 281 -5.31 15.83 -4.68
CA ASN A 281 -6.28 16.90 -4.46
C ASN A 281 -5.59 18.18 -3.99
N SER A 282 -4.66 18.08 -3.04
CA SER A 282 -3.97 19.23 -2.46
C SER A 282 -3.18 20.04 -3.50
N THR A 283 -2.67 19.40 -4.56
CA THR A 283 -1.91 20.10 -5.62
C THR A 283 -2.78 20.69 -6.72
N GLY A 284 -4.01 20.18 -6.86
CA GLY A 284 -4.95 20.57 -7.91
C GLY A 284 -4.44 20.32 -9.34
N PRO A 285 -5.31 20.55 -10.35
CA PRO A 285 -4.98 20.27 -11.76
C PRO A 285 -3.84 21.15 -12.31
N ASN A 286 -3.74 22.40 -11.84
CA ASN A 286 -2.79 23.39 -12.38
C ASN A 286 -1.61 23.69 -11.44
N GLY A 287 -1.47 23.00 -10.30
CA GLY A 287 -0.36 23.23 -9.36
C GLY A 287 -0.38 24.57 -8.63
N LYS A 288 -1.42 25.41 -8.81
CA LYS A 288 -1.50 26.76 -8.22
C LYS A 288 -1.42 26.78 -6.69
N SER A 289 -1.86 25.71 -6.03
CA SER A 289 -1.74 25.60 -4.57
C SER A 289 -0.28 25.51 -4.10
N LEU A 290 0.66 25.20 -4.99
CA LEU A 290 2.09 25.18 -4.69
C LEU A 290 2.76 26.55 -4.81
N ASP A 291 2.10 27.58 -5.37
CA ASP A 291 2.74 28.88 -5.65
C ASP A 291 3.24 29.60 -4.38
N ASN A 292 2.53 29.43 -3.25
CA ASN A 292 2.92 29.99 -1.95
C ASN A 292 3.41 28.93 -0.97
N GLU A 293 3.52 27.68 -1.41
CA GLU A 293 3.90 26.56 -0.57
C GLU A 293 5.39 26.60 -0.25
N THR A 294 5.71 26.43 1.03
CA THR A 294 7.08 26.42 1.55
C THR A 294 7.54 25.02 1.94
N THR A 295 6.64 24.03 1.91
CA THR A 295 6.89 22.63 2.26
C THR A 295 7.01 21.72 1.05
N ILE A 296 7.58 20.54 1.24
CA ILE A 296 7.39 19.42 0.32
C ILE A 296 6.28 18.53 0.86
N ARG A 297 5.22 18.36 0.08
CA ARG A 297 4.10 17.45 0.37
C ARG A 297 4.45 16.07 -0.15
N LEU A 298 4.32 15.03 0.65
CA LEU A 298 4.81 13.69 0.30
C LEU A 298 3.86 12.58 0.79
N ALA A 299 3.53 11.66 -0.11
CA ALA A 299 2.85 10.41 0.18
C ALA A 299 3.79 9.22 -0.08
N ALA A 300 3.83 8.25 0.82
CA ALA A 300 4.60 7.02 0.66
C ALA A 300 3.72 5.79 0.89
N GLY A 301 3.84 4.78 0.03
CA GLY A 301 3.28 3.45 0.21
C GLY A 301 4.42 2.43 0.24
N PHE A 302 4.74 1.90 1.42
CA PHE A 302 5.81 0.93 1.65
C PHE A 302 5.32 -0.49 1.41
N ASP A 303 6.22 -1.38 0.99
CA ASP A 303 5.92 -2.82 0.92
C ASP A 303 6.39 -3.48 2.23
N HIS A 304 6.03 -4.74 2.44
CA HIS A 304 6.55 -5.56 3.54
C HIS A 304 6.21 -5.11 4.97
N GLU A 305 5.18 -4.30 5.18
CA GLU A 305 4.77 -3.91 6.53
C GLU A 305 4.37 -5.13 7.37
N GLU A 306 3.56 -6.00 6.76
CA GLU A 306 2.93 -7.18 7.38
C GLU A 306 3.94 -8.24 7.85
N ILE A 307 5.20 -8.11 7.41
CA ILE A 307 6.32 -8.99 7.76
C ILE A 307 7.44 -8.25 8.51
N GLY A 308 7.16 -7.04 9.02
CA GLY A 308 8.05 -6.28 9.89
C GLY A 308 8.91 -5.21 9.20
N SER A 309 8.62 -4.86 7.94
CA SER A 309 9.26 -3.77 7.17
C SER A 309 10.76 -3.88 6.89
N THR A 310 11.46 -4.89 7.41
CA THR A 310 12.91 -5.08 7.22
C THR A 310 13.24 -5.64 5.82
N SER A 311 13.27 -4.76 4.82
CA SER A 311 13.68 -5.09 3.44
C SER A 311 14.24 -3.85 2.72
N ALA A 312 14.66 -3.95 1.46
CA ALA A 312 15.17 -2.79 0.71
C ALA A 312 14.09 -1.75 0.33
N GLN A 313 12.81 -2.17 0.35
CA GLN A 313 11.66 -1.36 -0.03
C GLN A 313 10.68 -1.12 1.13
N GLY A 314 10.84 -1.80 2.26
CA GLY A 314 9.99 -1.58 3.44
C GLY A 314 10.30 -0.29 4.19
N ALA A 315 9.48 0.02 5.19
CA ALA A 315 9.61 1.22 5.99
C ALA A 315 10.90 1.25 6.83
N ASP A 316 11.47 0.09 7.18
CA ASP A 316 12.75 -0.01 7.91
C ASP A 316 13.98 0.15 6.99
N SER A 317 13.76 0.57 5.75
CA SER A 317 14.81 0.73 4.76
C SER A 317 15.29 2.18 4.69
N ASN A 318 16.38 2.38 3.96
CA ASN A 318 16.83 3.73 3.64
C ASN A 318 15.99 4.40 2.53
N VAL A 319 14.90 3.81 2.04
CA VAL A 319 14.17 4.35 0.87
C VAL A 319 13.67 5.77 1.12
N LEU A 320 12.89 6.00 2.18
CA LEU A 320 12.40 7.33 2.51
C LEU A 320 13.53 8.29 2.94
N PRO A 321 14.42 7.93 3.89
CA PRO A 321 15.55 8.79 4.27
C PRO A 321 16.42 9.24 3.08
N SER A 322 16.68 8.33 2.13
CA SER A 322 17.51 8.64 0.96
C SER A 322 16.81 9.58 -0.01
N VAL A 323 15.49 9.43 -0.21
CA VAL A 323 14.69 10.37 -1.00
C VAL A 323 14.70 11.75 -0.34
N LEU A 324 14.39 11.82 0.97
CA LEU A 324 14.33 13.09 1.72
C LEU A 324 15.68 13.82 1.71
N ARG A 325 16.80 13.11 1.89
CA ARG A 325 18.14 13.72 1.83
C ARG A 325 18.43 14.33 0.45
N ARG A 326 18.07 13.63 -0.62
CA ARG A 326 18.22 14.15 -2.00
C ARG A 326 17.34 15.36 -2.27
N LEU A 327 16.14 15.40 -1.69
CA LEU A 327 15.23 16.55 -1.79
C LEU A 327 15.74 17.75 -0.98
N SER A 328 16.34 17.51 0.18
CA SER A 328 16.84 18.56 1.08
C SER A 328 18.01 19.35 0.50
N CYS A 329 18.74 18.78 -0.46
CA CYS A 329 19.88 19.41 -1.12
C CYS A 329 19.54 19.97 -2.51
N LEU A 330 18.26 20.14 -2.86
CA LEU A 330 17.88 20.75 -4.13
C LEU A 330 18.33 22.22 -4.19
N PRO A 331 18.81 22.70 -5.35
CA PRO A 331 19.08 24.12 -5.53
C PRO A 331 17.78 24.90 -5.30
N GLY A 332 17.83 25.90 -4.41
CA GLY A 332 16.69 26.76 -4.14
C GLY A 332 16.21 27.47 -5.41
N SER A 333 14.97 27.98 -5.40
CA SER A 333 14.48 28.82 -6.49
C SER A 333 15.41 30.03 -6.66
N ASN A 334 16.14 30.11 -7.78
CA ASN A 334 16.76 31.37 -8.19
C ASN A 334 15.59 32.32 -8.49
N ASP A 335 15.39 33.34 -7.65
CA ASP A 335 14.53 34.47 -8.01
C ASP A 335 15.10 35.06 -9.31
N ALA A 336 14.41 34.79 -10.42
CA ALA A 336 14.84 35.21 -11.74
C ALA A 336 14.68 36.74 -11.87
N GLN A 337 15.74 37.46 -11.55
CA GLN A 337 16.10 38.73 -12.20
C GLN A 337 17.58 38.73 -12.55
N SER A 338 17.95 37.97 -13.58
CA SER A 338 18.91 38.44 -14.59
C SER A 338 19.04 37.41 -15.72
N ASP A 339 18.39 37.70 -16.85
CA ASP A 339 18.91 37.29 -18.16
C ASP A 339 20.25 38.01 -18.37
N ALA A 340 21.37 37.40 -17.97
CA ALA A 340 22.69 37.78 -18.45
C ALA A 340 23.75 36.72 -18.14
N SER A 341 24.35 36.23 -19.23
CA SER A 341 25.72 35.74 -19.33
C SER A 341 26.09 34.41 -18.66
N TYR A 342 26.51 33.48 -19.51
CA TYR A 342 27.50 32.47 -19.17
C TYR A 342 28.74 33.14 -18.60
N ASP A 343 28.89 33.18 -17.27
CA ASP A 343 30.19 33.30 -16.63
C ASP A 343 30.17 32.60 -15.26
N ARG A 344 30.96 31.53 -15.16
CA ARG A 344 31.40 30.99 -13.88
C ARG A 344 32.45 31.94 -13.31
N ALA A 345 32.11 32.73 -12.31
CA ALA A 345 32.98 33.07 -11.17
C ALA A 345 32.25 34.04 -10.24
N GLY A 346 31.96 33.58 -9.01
CA GLY A 346 31.30 34.39 -7.99
C GLY A 346 31.06 33.62 -6.72
N VAL A 347 32.12 33.08 -6.12
CA VAL A 347 32.16 32.79 -4.68
C VAL A 347 32.03 34.14 -3.99
N ASN A 348 30.83 34.45 -3.47
CA ASN A 348 30.51 35.35 -2.34
C ASN A 348 29.15 36.04 -2.56
N GLY A 349 28.15 35.57 -1.83
CA GLY A 349 26.80 36.13 -1.76
C GLY A 349 25.80 35.06 -1.28
N ASP A 350 25.92 34.64 -0.02
CA ASP A 350 25.00 33.76 0.72
C ASP A 350 24.60 32.44 0.02
N ALA A 351 25.57 31.60 -0.33
CA ALA A 351 25.27 30.18 -0.52
C ALA A 351 24.83 29.63 0.84
N ALA A 352 23.52 29.51 1.06
CA ALA A 352 22.96 28.91 2.27
C ALA A 352 23.71 27.61 2.56
N ASP A 353 24.19 27.44 3.79
CA ASP A 353 24.89 26.24 4.20
C ASP A 353 23.92 25.05 4.15
N VAL A 354 23.90 24.34 3.02
CA VAL A 354 23.05 23.17 2.80
C VAL A 354 23.62 21.90 3.44
N SER A 355 24.79 21.97 4.09
CA SER A 355 25.44 20.80 4.69
C SER A 355 24.62 20.16 5.81
N THR A 356 23.73 20.95 6.44
CA THR A 356 22.82 20.53 7.51
C THR A 356 21.33 20.63 7.12
N ALA A 357 21.03 20.91 5.86
CA ALA A 357 19.66 21.15 5.40
C ALA A 357 18.74 19.94 5.62
N PHE A 358 19.26 18.72 5.46
CA PHE A 358 18.47 17.50 5.72
C PHE A 358 18.07 17.41 7.19
N GLU A 359 19.03 17.57 8.09
CA GLU A 359 18.82 17.50 9.53
C GLU A 359 17.87 18.63 10.01
N GLN A 360 18.02 19.84 9.47
CA GLN A 360 17.11 20.96 9.72
C GLN A 360 15.69 20.68 9.23
N SER A 361 15.54 20.17 7.99
CA SER A 361 14.24 19.82 7.43
C SER A 361 13.54 18.75 8.28
N LEU A 362 14.25 17.71 8.73
CA LEU A 362 13.64 16.67 9.55
C LEU A 362 13.13 17.19 10.90
N SER A 363 13.86 18.12 11.54
CA SER A 363 13.45 18.70 12.83
C SER A 363 12.11 19.46 12.77
N SER A 364 11.82 20.08 11.62
CA SER A 364 10.57 20.80 11.35
C SER A 364 9.56 19.96 10.57
N SER A 365 9.83 18.69 10.26
CA SER A 365 8.92 17.83 9.50
C SER A 365 7.92 17.08 10.38
N PHE A 366 6.88 16.57 9.75
CA PHE A 366 5.89 15.71 10.40
C PHE A 366 5.50 14.53 9.51
N LEU A 367 5.40 13.36 10.13
CA LEU A 367 4.95 12.12 9.50
C LEU A 367 3.61 11.68 10.09
N VAL A 368 2.61 11.54 9.23
CA VAL A 368 1.40 10.81 9.53
C VAL A 368 1.59 9.37 9.07
N SER A 369 1.71 8.45 10.03
CA SER A 369 1.67 7.00 9.81
C SER A 369 0.20 6.57 9.70
N ALA A 370 -0.22 6.31 8.47
CA ALA A 370 -1.58 6.04 8.07
C ALA A 370 -1.78 4.54 7.87
N ASP A 371 -2.46 3.92 8.83
CA ASP A 371 -2.75 2.49 8.84
C ASP A 371 -4.07 2.24 9.58
N MET A 372 -4.85 1.28 9.11
CA MET A 372 -6.20 0.99 9.56
C MET A 372 -6.30 0.84 11.10
N ALA A 373 -7.50 1.07 11.63
CA ALA A 373 -7.80 1.02 13.05
C ALA A 373 -8.91 0.00 13.33
N HIS A 374 -8.96 -0.53 14.56
CA HIS A 374 -10.00 -1.48 14.95
C HIS A 374 -11.29 -0.75 15.33
N SER A 375 -12.34 -0.91 14.51
CA SER A 375 -13.72 -0.56 14.89
C SER A 375 -14.18 -1.46 16.03
N VAL A 376 -15.03 -0.95 16.91
CA VAL A 376 -15.74 -1.76 17.91
C VAL A 376 -16.56 -2.84 17.20
N ASN A 377 -16.33 -4.09 17.57
CA ASN A 377 -17.11 -5.22 17.10
C ASN A 377 -18.29 -5.45 18.06
N PRO A 378 -19.55 -5.33 17.61
CA PRO A 378 -20.72 -5.43 18.50
C PRO A 378 -20.84 -6.81 19.17
N ASN A 379 -20.31 -7.87 18.55
CA ASN A 379 -20.35 -9.23 19.09
C ASN A 379 -19.23 -9.51 20.12
N TYR A 380 -18.25 -8.61 20.23
CA TYR A 380 -17.06 -8.75 21.09
C TYR A 380 -16.72 -7.41 21.76
N ALA A 381 -17.74 -6.63 22.11
CA ALA A 381 -17.58 -5.25 22.60
C ALA A 381 -16.80 -5.17 23.93
N ASP A 382 -16.74 -6.28 24.66
CA ASP A 382 -15.96 -6.47 25.89
C ASP A 382 -14.45 -6.53 25.63
N LYS A 383 -13.98 -6.75 24.39
CA LYS A 383 -12.55 -6.78 24.05
C LYS A 383 -11.91 -5.39 23.95
N TYR A 384 -12.71 -4.35 23.84
CA TYR A 384 -12.24 -2.98 23.63
C TYR A 384 -12.14 -2.23 24.95
N GLU A 385 -11.21 -1.27 25.03
CA GLU A 385 -11.20 -0.28 26.11
C GLU A 385 -12.55 0.48 26.10
N ARG A 386 -13.10 0.79 27.26
CA ARG A 386 -14.49 1.26 27.41
C ARG A 386 -14.74 2.60 26.71
N GLU A 387 -13.81 3.54 26.81
CA GLU A 387 -13.93 4.92 26.33
C GLU A 387 -13.24 5.16 24.98
N HIS A 388 -12.50 4.16 24.48
CA HIS A 388 -11.76 4.23 23.21
C HIS A 388 -12.27 3.18 22.23
N LYS A 389 -13.54 3.34 21.81
CA LYS A 389 -14.27 2.44 20.91
C LYS A 389 -14.56 3.10 19.56
N PRO A 390 -13.61 3.10 18.61
CA PRO A 390 -13.84 3.65 17.29
C PRO A 390 -15.06 3.03 16.62
N GLN A 391 -15.81 3.84 15.89
CA GLN A 391 -16.95 3.43 15.10
C GLN A 391 -16.70 3.76 13.63
N MET A 392 -17.08 2.84 12.74
CA MET A 392 -17.12 3.13 11.30
C MET A 392 -18.01 4.34 11.00
N ASN A 393 -17.66 5.09 9.96
CA ASN A 393 -18.33 6.29 9.47
C ASN A 393 -18.36 7.47 10.45
N LYS A 394 -17.54 7.44 11.52
CA LYS A 394 -17.46 8.49 12.54
C LYS A 394 -16.13 9.26 12.48
N GLY A 395 -15.36 9.08 11.41
CA GLY A 395 -14.13 9.82 11.17
C GLY A 395 -12.88 9.05 11.54
N THR A 396 -11.74 9.60 11.15
CA THR A 396 -10.43 8.97 11.25
C THR A 396 -9.99 8.79 12.71
N VAL A 397 -9.34 7.69 13.02
CA VAL A 397 -8.99 7.29 14.39
C VAL A 397 -7.53 7.61 14.67
N LEU A 398 -7.25 8.42 15.68
CA LEU A 398 -5.89 8.61 16.21
C LEU A 398 -5.54 7.43 17.14
N LYS A 399 -4.46 6.71 16.82
CA LYS A 399 -4.04 5.50 17.53
C LYS A 399 -2.96 5.85 18.56
N ILE A 400 -3.18 5.54 19.83
CA ILE A 400 -2.30 5.92 20.94
C ILE A 400 -1.83 4.66 21.67
N ASN A 401 -0.54 4.58 21.99
CA ASN A 401 0.00 3.54 22.86
C ASN A 401 1.24 4.04 23.59
N ALA A 402 1.22 4.04 24.93
CA ALA A 402 2.33 4.55 25.75
C ALA A 402 3.64 3.77 25.59
N ASN A 403 3.60 2.52 25.09
CA ASN A 403 4.78 1.71 24.79
C ASN A 403 5.29 1.91 23.36
N VAL A 404 4.87 3.00 22.69
CA VAL A 404 5.30 3.39 21.34
C VAL A 404 5.06 2.28 20.31
N ARG A 405 3.95 1.54 20.47
CA ARG A 405 3.39 0.71 19.37
C ARG A 405 2.77 1.58 18.29
N TYR A 406 2.41 2.79 18.67
CA TYR A 406 2.01 3.92 17.84
C TYR A 406 2.83 5.13 18.32
N ALA A 407 3.34 5.95 17.41
CA ALA A 407 4.20 7.11 17.71
C ALA A 407 3.43 8.34 18.22
N THR A 408 2.09 8.30 18.17
CA THR A 408 1.21 9.41 18.55
C THR A 408 1.46 9.93 19.96
N ASN A 409 1.63 11.25 20.06
CA ASN A 409 1.74 11.98 21.32
C ASN A 409 0.88 13.27 21.29
N SER A 410 0.78 13.97 22.43
CA SER A 410 -0.11 15.13 22.59
C SER A 410 0.14 16.26 21.58
N PRO A 411 1.38 16.67 21.28
CA PRO A 411 1.64 17.67 20.24
C PRO A 411 1.10 17.28 18.86
N GLY A 412 1.29 16.02 18.45
CA GLY A 412 0.73 15.50 17.21
C GLY A 412 -0.80 15.51 17.21
N ILE A 413 -1.43 15.18 18.34
CA ILE A 413 -2.89 15.24 18.48
C ILE A 413 -3.41 16.67 18.30
N VAL A 414 -2.77 17.66 18.92
CA VAL A 414 -3.17 19.08 18.80
C VAL A 414 -3.03 19.56 17.36
N LEU A 415 -1.92 19.22 16.68
CA LEU A 415 -1.73 19.52 15.27
C LEU A 415 -2.84 18.91 14.42
N MET A 416 -3.10 17.61 14.60
CA MET A 416 -4.08 16.91 13.78
C MET A 416 -5.51 17.38 14.05
N GLN A 417 -5.84 17.82 15.27
CA GLN A 417 -7.12 18.46 15.57
C GLN A 417 -7.29 19.79 14.81
N GLU A 418 -6.25 20.62 14.72
CA GLU A 418 -6.32 21.87 13.97
C GLU A 418 -6.43 21.63 12.47
N ILE A 419 -5.67 20.67 11.93
CA ILE A 419 -5.83 20.20 10.55
C ILE A 419 -7.27 19.73 10.29
N ALA A 420 -7.81 18.90 11.18
CA ALA A 420 -9.16 18.38 11.05
C ALA A 420 -10.24 19.48 11.10
N ARG A 421 -10.06 20.56 11.86
CA ARG A 421 -10.98 21.73 11.86
C ARG A 421 -10.97 22.48 10.52
N ARG A 422 -9.80 22.60 9.89
CA ARG A 422 -9.62 23.28 8.59
C ARG A 422 -10.04 22.42 7.40
N ALA A 423 -10.12 21.10 7.58
CA ALA A 423 -10.47 20.17 6.52
C ALA A 423 -11.88 20.41 5.95
N LYS A 424 -12.06 20.01 4.69
CA LYS A 424 -13.39 20.00 4.05
C LYS A 424 -14.26 18.95 4.74
N ARG A 425 -15.51 19.31 5.01
CA ARG A 425 -16.49 18.31 5.46
C ARG A 425 -16.78 17.30 4.36
N ALA A 426 -17.10 16.08 4.75
CA ALA A 426 -17.50 15.05 3.80
C ALA A 426 -18.85 15.37 3.15
N SER A 427 -18.95 15.10 1.85
CA SER A 427 -20.10 15.41 0.98
C SER A 427 -21.39 14.67 1.37
N TYR A 428 -21.29 13.53 2.07
CA TYR A 428 -22.45 12.76 2.52
C TYR A 428 -23.25 13.46 3.64
N ASP A 429 -22.61 14.36 4.39
CA ASP A 429 -23.22 15.05 5.53
C ASP A 429 -23.52 16.52 5.22
N ALA A 430 -24.34 16.75 4.20
CA ALA A 430 -24.70 18.11 3.78
C ALA A 430 -25.56 18.88 4.81
N ARG A 431 -26.06 18.20 5.86
CA ARG A 431 -27.00 18.75 6.84
C ARG A 431 -26.35 19.17 8.16
N SER A 432 -25.12 18.74 8.46
CA SER A 432 -24.44 19.21 9.67
C SER A 432 -23.98 20.66 9.54
N GLU A 433 -24.23 21.44 10.58
CA GLU A 433 -23.74 22.81 10.71
C GLU A 433 -22.28 22.74 11.22
N GLY A 434 -21.31 22.81 10.31
CA GLY A 434 -19.88 22.79 10.66
C GLY A 434 -18.96 22.50 9.47
N SER A 435 -17.71 22.94 9.56
CA SER A 435 -16.59 22.52 8.70
C SER A 435 -15.70 21.52 9.45
N GLY A 436 -14.94 20.72 8.71
CA GLY A 436 -13.95 19.82 9.28
C GLY A 436 -14.25 18.33 9.11
N VAL A 437 -13.27 17.53 9.52
CA VAL A 437 -13.34 16.06 9.58
C VAL A 437 -13.41 15.64 11.05
N PRO A 438 -14.36 14.77 11.45
CA PRO A 438 -14.40 14.24 12.81
C PRO A 438 -13.20 13.31 13.06
N LEU A 439 -12.71 13.29 14.30
CA LEU A 439 -11.65 12.40 14.76
C LEU A 439 -12.12 11.54 15.93
N GLN A 440 -11.56 10.34 16.04
CA GLN A 440 -11.79 9.42 17.15
C GLN A 440 -10.46 9.09 17.84
N LEU A 441 -10.52 8.54 19.06
CA LEU A 441 -9.34 8.09 19.79
C LEU A 441 -9.38 6.58 19.99
N PHE A 442 -8.23 5.93 19.87
CA PHE A 442 -8.06 4.51 20.11
C PHE A 442 -6.86 4.22 21.02
N VAL A 443 -7.10 3.39 22.03
CA VAL A 443 -6.08 2.73 22.84
C VAL A 443 -6.57 1.31 23.11
N VAL A 444 -5.65 0.35 23.13
CA VAL A 444 -5.97 -1.01 23.59
C VAL A 444 -6.10 -1.05 25.11
N LYS A 445 -6.74 -2.11 25.62
CA LYS A 445 -6.72 -2.38 27.06
C LYS A 445 -5.30 -2.70 27.53
N ASN A 446 -5.02 -2.41 28.80
CA ASN A 446 -3.71 -2.67 29.41
C ASN A 446 -3.30 -4.16 29.41
N ASP A 447 -4.27 -5.08 29.41
CA ASP A 447 -4.07 -6.53 29.43
C ASP A 447 -4.08 -7.16 28.02
N SER A 448 -4.14 -6.34 26.97
CA SER A 448 -4.25 -6.78 25.57
C SER A 448 -3.09 -6.22 24.75
N PRO A 449 -2.29 -7.06 24.06
CA PRO A 449 -1.24 -6.57 23.18
C PRO A 449 -1.84 -5.89 21.95
N CYS A 450 -1.07 -5.02 21.29
CA CYS A 450 -1.38 -4.49 19.96
C CYS A 450 -0.18 -4.69 19.01
N GLY A 451 -0.46 -4.73 17.72
CA GLY A 451 0.56 -4.65 16.67
C GLY A 451 1.32 -3.32 16.74
N SER A 452 2.45 -3.26 16.03
CA SER A 452 3.15 -2.01 15.71
C SER A 452 2.80 -1.61 14.29
N THR A 453 3.13 -0.38 13.91
CA THR A 453 3.00 0.14 12.54
C THR A 453 4.36 0.59 12.01
N ILE A 454 4.40 1.17 10.81
CA ILE A 454 5.55 1.88 10.27
C ILE A 454 5.94 3.14 11.07
N GLY A 455 5.02 3.69 11.89
CA GLY A 455 5.17 4.98 12.56
C GLY A 455 6.36 5.03 13.53
N PRO A 456 6.40 4.20 14.58
CA PRO A 456 7.53 4.13 15.51
C PRO A 456 8.88 3.89 14.83
N MET A 457 8.90 3.04 13.80
CA MET A 457 10.10 2.68 13.05
C MET A 457 10.65 3.86 12.25
N LEU A 458 9.81 4.52 11.46
CA LEU A 458 10.20 5.70 10.69
C LEU A 458 10.56 6.88 11.60
N SER A 459 9.84 7.05 12.72
CA SER A 459 10.16 8.05 13.73
C SER A 459 11.55 7.81 14.33
N SER A 460 11.87 6.56 14.69
CA SER A 460 13.19 6.18 15.22
C SER A 460 14.30 6.36 14.18
N ASN A 461 14.06 5.97 12.92
CA ASN A 461 15.07 6.00 11.86
C ASN A 461 15.41 7.42 11.39
N MET A 462 14.48 8.37 11.49
CA MET A 462 14.66 9.75 11.00
C MET A 462 14.66 10.81 12.09
N GLY A 463 14.24 10.50 13.32
CA GLY A 463 14.03 11.49 14.38
C GLY A 463 12.87 12.46 14.10
N VAL A 464 11.93 12.10 13.21
CA VAL A 464 10.81 12.95 12.81
C VAL A 464 9.62 12.77 13.74
N ARG A 465 8.94 13.88 14.07
CA ARG A 465 7.67 13.88 14.79
C ARG A 465 6.64 13.07 14.00
N THR A 466 6.04 12.07 14.65
CA THR A 466 5.16 11.11 13.98
C THR A 466 3.87 10.93 14.75
N LEU A 467 2.76 10.78 14.03
CA LEU A 467 1.46 10.41 14.57
C LEU A 467 0.88 9.25 13.78
N ASP A 468 0.28 8.28 14.48
CA ASP A 468 -0.43 7.15 13.90
C ASP A 468 -1.94 7.38 13.88
N LEU A 469 -2.55 7.14 12.72
CA LEU A 469 -3.99 7.17 12.55
C LEU A 469 -4.47 6.21 11.47
N GLY A 470 -5.77 5.95 11.42
CA GLY A 470 -6.41 5.38 10.24
C GLY A 470 -7.90 5.15 10.43
N ASN A 471 -8.54 4.64 9.38
CA ASN A 471 -9.97 4.43 9.37
C ASN A 471 -10.36 3.16 10.14
N ALA A 472 -11.53 3.20 10.79
CA ALA A 472 -12.01 2.08 11.57
C ALA A 472 -12.49 0.93 10.66
N GLN A 473 -12.07 -0.30 10.94
CA GLN A 473 -12.51 -1.51 10.25
C GLN A 473 -12.75 -2.69 11.21
N LEU A 474 -13.43 -3.71 10.70
CA LEU A 474 -13.59 -5.01 11.33
C LEU A 474 -12.85 -6.09 10.53
N ALA A 475 -12.54 -7.19 11.23
CA ALA A 475 -11.92 -8.39 10.66
C ALA A 475 -10.58 -8.13 9.94
N MET A 476 -9.75 -7.25 10.50
CA MET A 476 -8.39 -6.99 10.02
C MET A 476 -7.58 -8.28 9.78
N HIS A 477 -6.86 -8.33 8.66
CA HIS A 477 -6.12 -9.50 8.14
C HIS A 477 -7.00 -10.68 7.65
N SER A 478 -8.32 -10.50 7.55
CA SER A 478 -9.20 -11.43 6.82
C SER A 478 -8.98 -11.30 5.31
N ILE A 479 -9.25 -12.38 4.56
CA ILE A 479 -9.33 -12.27 3.09
C ILE A 479 -10.43 -11.28 2.65
N ARG A 480 -11.41 -11.01 3.53
CA ARG A 480 -12.48 -10.05 3.31
C ARG A 480 -12.82 -9.33 4.60
N GLU A 481 -12.46 -8.06 4.64
CA GLU A 481 -12.56 -7.13 5.76
C GLU A 481 -13.81 -6.25 5.61
N THR A 482 -14.11 -5.45 6.62
CA THR A 482 -15.27 -4.54 6.60
C THR A 482 -14.92 -3.14 7.10
N GLY A 483 -15.13 -2.11 6.28
CA GLY A 483 -14.84 -0.71 6.61
C GLY A 483 -16.07 0.20 6.45
N GLY A 484 -15.93 1.49 6.80
CA GLY A 484 -16.97 2.49 6.61
C GLY A 484 -16.91 3.18 5.25
N THR A 485 -18.05 3.29 4.55
CA THR A 485 -18.15 4.00 3.26
C THR A 485 -17.71 5.46 3.36
N TYR A 486 -18.10 6.15 4.43
CA TYR A 486 -17.88 7.58 4.58
C TYR A 486 -16.50 7.93 5.15
N ASP A 487 -15.83 6.97 5.79
CA ASP A 487 -14.47 7.17 6.32
C ASP A 487 -13.44 7.39 5.19
N VAL A 488 -13.72 6.90 3.97
CA VAL A 488 -12.85 7.15 2.80
C VAL A 488 -12.75 8.65 2.51
N GLU A 489 -13.88 9.35 2.47
CA GLU A 489 -13.89 10.80 2.21
C GLU A 489 -13.31 11.58 3.39
N HIS A 490 -13.59 11.17 4.63
CA HIS A 490 -12.99 11.76 5.83
C HIS A 490 -11.47 11.71 5.77
N ALA A 491 -10.88 10.56 5.45
CA ALA A 491 -9.43 10.40 5.36
C ALA A 491 -8.82 11.19 4.19
N ILE A 492 -9.45 11.19 3.01
CA ILE A 492 -8.98 12.02 1.88
C ILE A 492 -8.94 13.50 2.27
N ASN A 493 -10.05 14.02 2.83
CA ASN A 493 -10.16 15.43 3.18
C ASN A 493 -9.19 15.81 4.31
N LEU A 494 -8.97 14.90 5.27
CA LEU A 494 -7.98 15.11 6.34
C LEU A 494 -6.56 15.20 5.77
N PHE A 495 -6.18 14.29 4.88
CA PHE A 495 -4.85 14.30 4.27
C PHE A 495 -4.64 15.46 3.32
N GLU A 496 -5.64 15.81 2.52
CA GLU A 496 -5.62 17.02 1.70
C GLU A 496 -5.35 18.25 2.58
N SER A 497 -6.09 18.39 3.68
CA SER A 497 -5.93 19.49 4.63
C SER A 497 -4.55 19.48 5.32
N PHE A 498 -4.04 18.30 5.70
CA PHE A 498 -2.70 18.14 6.24
C PHE A 498 -1.64 18.68 5.26
N TYR A 499 -1.70 18.27 4.00
CA TYR A 499 -0.76 18.74 2.99
C TYR A 499 -0.87 20.24 2.73
N GLU A 500 -2.08 20.83 2.79
CA GLU A 500 -2.28 22.25 2.53
C GLU A 500 -1.87 23.17 3.68
N HIS A 501 -1.98 22.72 4.92
CA HIS A 501 -1.87 23.62 6.08
C HIS A 501 -0.71 23.29 7.03
N TYR A 502 -0.06 22.14 6.88
CA TYR A 502 1.04 21.78 7.79
C TYR A 502 2.13 22.85 7.85
N GLY A 503 2.58 23.36 6.70
CA GLY A 503 3.65 24.37 6.65
C GLY A 503 3.35 25.67 7.39
N GLU A 504 2.08 26.07 7.46
CA GLU A 504 1.65 27.24 8.23
C GLU A 504 1.58 26.92 9.73
N LEU A 505 1.11 25.72 10.08
CA LEU A 505 0.84 25.33 11.46
C LEU A 505 2.07 24.84 12.22
N GLU A 506 3.07 24.33 11.52
CA GLU A 506 4.30 23.77 12.09
C GLU A 506 4.94 24.72 13.11
N GLY A 507 5.13 25.98 12.73
CA GLY A 507 5.70 27.02 13.58
C GLY A 507 4.74 27.61 14.63
N SER A 508 3.54 27.05 14.79
CA SER A 508 2.55 27.51 15.80
C SER A 508 2.38 26.53 16.97
N ILE A 509 2.91 25.31 16.84
CA ILE A 509 2.81 24.24 17.85
C ILE A 509 4.21 23.97 18.41
N PHE A 510 4.58 24.77 19.40
CA PHE A 510 5.90 24.76 20.04
C PHE A 510 6.02 23.62 21.05
N VAL A 511 7.05 22.79 20.88
CA VAL A 511 7.39 21.73 21.83
C VAL A 511 8.86 21.68 22.19
N ASP A 512 9.73 22.34 21.43
CA ASP A 512 11.12 22.70 21.73
C ASP A 512 11.61 23.77 20.74
#